data_AF-A0A2U1NHE4-F1
#
_entry.id   AF-A0A2U1NHE4-F1
#
_cell.length_a   1.000
_cell.length_b   1.000
_cell.length_c   1.000
_cell.angle_alpha   90.00
_cell.angle_beta   90.00
_cell.angle_gamma   90.00
#
_symmetry.space_group_name_H-M   'P 1'
#
loop_
_entity.id
_entity.type
_entity.pdbx_description
1 polymer ?
#
loop_
_entity_poly.entity_id
_entity_poly.type
_entity_poly.pdbx_seq_one_letter_code
_entity_poly.pdbx_strand_id
1 'polypeptide(L)'
;MENGTADDEAQRKTTSHLFTGCMFAAEIWSRMETWCRLSPIFAFEVVDLLTLADVQQLSKTNKYILKGILITALWALWNERNNRVFKNNRRRAIEVVEFIKATSFFWIRNRSKYKEIDWNAWRNSPLLM
;
A
#
# COMPACT_ATOMS: atom_id res chain seq x y z
N MET A 1 35.10 -4.35 7.40
CA MET A 1 33.72 -4.85 7.30
C MET A 1 32.71 -3.93 8.00
N GLU A 2 33.08 -2.74 8.48
CA GLU A 2 32.17 -1.83 9.22
C GLU A 2 31.42 -0.83 8.34
N ASN A 3 31.90 -0.52 7.12
CA ASN A 3 31.23 0.44 6.24
C ASN A 3 29.91 -0.06 5.62
N GLY A 4 29.71 -1.38 5.49
CA GLY A 4 28.46 -1.93 4.93
C GLY A 4 27.26 -1.74 5.87
N THR A 5 27.49 -1.86 7.18
CA THR A 5 26.42 -1.83 8.18
C THR A 5 25.83 -0.42 8.38
N ALA A 6 26.66 0.62 8.27
CA ALA A 6 26.23 2.02 8.41
C ALA A 6 25.44 2.50 7.18
N ASP A 7 25.88 2.12 5.98
CA ASP A 7 25.17 2.43 4.73
C ASP A 7 23.82 1.69 4.67
N ASP A 8 23.77 0.43 5.13
CA ASP A 8 22.55 -0.35 5.25
C ASP A 8 21.54 0.27 6.23
N GLU A 9 22.01 0.80 7.37
CA GLU A 9 21.15 1.45 8.36
C GLU A 9 20.60 2.80 7.86
N ALA A 10 21.42 3.59 7.15
CA ALA A 10 20.99 4.84 6.54
C ALA A 10 19.95 4.60 5.43
N GLN A 11 20.14 3.57 4.62
CA GLN A 11 19.17 3.17 3.59
C GLN A 11 17.85 2.69 4.21
N ARG A 12 17.90 1.91 5.30
CA ARG A 12 16.70 1.48 6.05
C ARG A 12 15.92 2.65 6.62
N LYS A 13 16.58 3.59 7.30
CA LYS A 13 15.93 4.80 7.85
C LYS A 13 15.26 5.63 6.75
N THR A 14 15.93 5.79 5.61
CA THR A 14 15.39 6.52 4.46
C THR A 14 14.18 5.82 3.85
N THR A 15 14.24 4.50 3.70
CA THR A 15 13.17 3.67 3.13
C THR A 15 11.95 3.61 4.06
N SER A 16 12.15 3.41 5.36
CA SER A 16 11.06 3.44 6.35
C SER A 16 10.43 4.84 6.42
N HIS A 17 11.21 5.92 6.48
CA HIS A 17 10.65 7.27 6.37
C HIS A 17 9.92 7.54 5.03
N LEU A 18 10.29 6.82 3.97
CA LEU A 18 9.65 6.94 2.67
C LEU A 18 8.22 6.41 2.67
N PHE A 19 8.03 5.23 3.25
CA PHE A 19 6.80 4.45 3.14
C PHE A 19 5.93 4.47 4.39
N THR A 20 6.50 4.66 5.58
CA THR A 20 5.77 4.59 6.85
C THR A 20 5.95 5.85 7.70
N GLY A 21 7.11 6.50 7.63
CA GLY A 21 7.48 7.54 8.61
C GLY A 21 7.08 8.99 8.30
N CYS A 22 6.34 9.28 7.23
CA CYS A 22 5.91 10.66 6.92
C CYS A 22 4.38 10.82 7.01
N MET A 23 3.91 12.02 7.39
CA MET A 23 2.48 12.33 7.56
C MET A 23 1.63 11.99 6.32
N PHE A 24 2.20 12.20 5.13
CA PHE A 24 1.53 11.88 3.87
C PHE A 24 1.31 10.37 3.71
N ALA A 25 2.31 9.55 4.03
CA ALA A 25 2.20 8.11 3.97
C ALA A 25 1.25 7.59 5.07
N ALA A 26 1.35 8.12 6.29
CA ALA A 26 0.46 7.79 7.40
C ALA A 26 -1.02 8.07 7.05
N GLU A 27 -1.32 9.21 6.42
CA GLU A 27 -2.68 9.52 5.96
C GLU A 27 -3.18 8.51 4.92
N ILE A 28 -2.32 8.10 3.96
CA ILE A 28 -2.67 7.07 2.99
C ILE A 28 -2.98 5.75 3.69
N TRP A 29 -2.13 5.29 4.60
CA TRP A 29 -2.35 4.04 5.32
C TRP A 29 -3.62 4.05 6.17
N SER A 30 -3.91 5.15 6.87
CA SER A 30 -5.15 5.31 7.63
C SER A 30 -6.41 5.23 6.75
N ARG A 31 -6.35 5.82 5.54
CA ARG A 31 -7.45 5.71 4.56
C ARG A 31 -7.58 4.29 4.01
N MET A 32 -6.46 3.59 3.80
CA MET A 32 -6.44 2.21 3.34
C MET A 32 -7.01 1.24 4.39
N GLU A 33 -6.67 1.45 5.66
CA GLU A 33 -7.24 0.74 6.80
C GLU A 33 -8.77 0.86 6.81
N THR A 34 -9.27 2.09 6.70
CA THR A 34 -10.71 2.37 6.66
C THR A 34 -11.39 1.70 5.47
N TRP A 35 -10.79 1.80 4.27
CA TRP A 35 -11.35 1.24 3.04
C TRP A 35 -11.38 -0.29 3.06
N CYS A 36 -10.32 -0.94 3.55
CA CYS A 36 -10.22 -2.40 3.63
C CYS A 36 -10.86 -2.98 4.90
N ARG A 37 -11.34 -2.13 5.82
CA ARG A 37 -11.88 -2.51 7.15
C ARG A 37 -10.92 -3.39 7.95
N LEU A 38 -9.66 -2.98 7.98
CA LEU A 38 -8.60 -3.68 8.70
C LEU A 38 -8.55 -3.22 10.15
N SER A 39 -7.99 -4.06 11.02
CA SER A 39 -7.49 -3.58 12.31
C SER A 39 -6.39 -2.52 12.10
N PRO A 40 -6.17 -1.61 13.07
CA PRO A 40 -5.19 -0.54 12.96
C PRO A 40 -3.84 -0.98 12.42
N ILE A 41 -3.36 -0.28 11.38
CA ILE A 41 -2.09 -0.60 10.73
C ILE A 41 -0.96 0.07 11.51
N PHE A 42 -0.21 -0.72 12.27
CA PHE A 42 1.05 -0.30 12.88
C PHE A 42 2.20 -0.82 12.05
N ALA A 43 2.76 0.04 11.19
CA ALA A 43 3.90 -0.30 10.36
C ALA A 43 5.03 0.70 10.59
N PHE A 44 6.18 0.19 11.04
CA PHE A 44 7.39 0.97 11.25
C PHE A 44 8.37 0.72 10.10
N GLU A 45 8.32 -0.46 9.51
CA GLU A 45 9.12 -0.87 8.36
C GLU A 45 8.24 -1.35 7.19
N VAL A 46 8.84 -1.41 5.99
CA VAL A 46 8.14 -1.94 4.80
C VAL A 46 7.75 -3.41 4.99
N VAL A 47 8.54 -4.18 5.74
CA VAL A 47 8.25 -5.60 6.02
C VAL A 47 6.95 -5.78 6.82
N ASP A 48 6.62 -4.84 7.71
CA ASP A 48 5.36 -4.86 8.45
C ASP A 48 4.17 -4.73 7.50
N LEU A 49 4.29 -3.88 6.48
CA LEU A 49 3.27 -3.70 5.44
C LEU A 49 3.13 -4.96 4.57
N LEU A 50 4.23 -5.65 4.26
CA LEU A 50 4.20 -6.86 3.44
C LEU A 50 3.61 -8.07 4.18
N THR A 51 3.79 -8.13 5.51
CA THR A 51 3.26 -9.19 6.37
C THR A 51 1.87 -8.86 6.92
N LEU A 52 1.36 -7.65 6.70
CA LEU A 52 0.06 -7.18 7.20
C LEU A 52 -1.10 -8.12 6.84
N ALA A 53 -1.12 -8.67 5.63
CA ALA A 53 -2.19 -9.59 5.23
C ALA A 53 -2.16 -10.92 6.00
N ASP A 54 -0.99 -11.32 6.51
CA ASP A 54 -0.82 -12.59 7.20
C ASP A 54 -1.29 -12.50 8.67
N VAL A 55 -1.16 -11.33 9.30
CA VAL A 55 -1.65 -11.08 10.68
C VAL A 55 -3.16 -10.89 10.78
N GLN A 56 -3.83 -10.59 9.67
CA GLN A 56 -5.29 -10.41 9.64
C GLN A 56 -6.00 -11.77 9.53
N GLN A 57 -7.13 -11.91 10.23
CA GLN A 57 -8.00 -13.10 10.16
C GLN A 57 -8.84 -13.09 8.88
N LEU A 58 -8.17 -13.31 7.75
CA LEU A 58 -8.77 -13.26 6.41
C LEU A 58 -8.76 -14.63 5.72
N SER A 59 -9.73 -14.84 4.83
CA SER A 59 -9.74 -15.99 3.92
C SER A 59 -8.50 -15.99 3.00
N LYS A 60 -8.13 -17.15 2.45
CA LYS A 60 -7.01 -17.25 1.49
C LYS A 60 -7.16 -16.28 0.31
N THR A 61 -8.39 -16.11 -0.18
CA THR A 61 -8.75 -15.15 -1.24
C THR A 61 -8.50 -13.71 -0.80
N ASN A 62 -9.01 -13.33 0.38
CA ASN A 62 -8.90 -11.96 0.87
C ASN A 62 -7.45 -11.60 1.24
N LYS A 63 -6.66 -12.56 1.73
CA LYS A 63 -5.21 -12.38 1.91
C LYS A 63 -4.51 -12.09 0.58
N TYR A 64 -4.83 -12.82 -0.48
CA TYR A 64 -4.26 -12.57 -1.81
C TYR A 64 -4.63 -11.18 -2.34
N ILE A 65 -5.91 -10.82 -2.24
CA ILE A 65 -6.43 -9.51 -2.65
C ILE A 65 -5.72 -8.39 -1.88
N LEU A 66 -5.65 -8.52 -0.55
CA LEU A 66 -4.99 -7.54 0.32
C LEU A 66 -3.50 -7.41 -0.01
N LYS A 67 -2.76 -8.52 -0.24
CA LYS A 67 -1.36 -8.45 -0.68
C LYS A 67 -1.20 -7.67 -1.99
N GLY A 68 -2.09 -7.89 -2.96
CA GLY A 68 -2.11 -7.13 -4.21
C GLY A 68 -2.35 -5.63 -3.99
N ILE A 69 -3.29 -5.28 -3.11
CA ILE A 69 -3.59 -3.90 -2.72
C ILE A 69 -2.36 -3.25 -2.06
N LEU A 70 -1.71 -3.92 -1.10
CA LEU A 70 -0.56 -3.40 -0.36
C LEU A 70 0.65 -3.14 -1.26
N ILE A 71 0.94 -4.08 -2.18
CA ILE A 71 1.99 -3.91 -3.19
C ILE A 71 1.68 -2.72 -4.11
N THR A 72 0.41 -2.56 -4.52
CA THR A 72 -0.02 -1.42 -5.33
C THR A 72 0.15 -0.10 -4.58
N ALA A 73 -0.16 -0.07 -3.28
CA ALA A 73 -0.01 1.11 -2.43
C ALA A 73 1.46 1.52 -2.26
N LEU A 74 2.35 0.56 -1.99
CA LEU A 74 3.79 0.80 -1.93
C LEU A 74 4.31 1.37 -3.25
N TRP A 75 3.94 0.78 -4.39
CA TRP A 75 4.33 1.29 -5.70
C TRP A 75 3.79 2.70 -5.98
N ALA A 76 2.53 2.97 -5.60
CA ALA A 76 1.93 4.30 -5.77
C ALA A 76 2.61 5.37 -4.92
N LEU A 77 2.98 5.05 -3.67
CA LEU A 77 3.76 5.92 -2.79
C LEU A 77 5.14 6.23 -3.38
N TRP A 78 5.85 5.21 -3.87
CA TRP A 78 7.13 5.37 -4.54
C TRP A 78 7.03 6.31 -5.75
N ASN A 79 6.06 6.04 -6.64
CA ASN A 79 5.82 6.87 -7.81
C ASN A 79 5.43 8.31 -7.47
N GLU A 80 4.60 8.50 -6.45
CA GLU A 80 4.21 9.82 -6.00
C GLU A 80 5.41 10.63 -5.53
N ARG A 81 6.33 10.03 -4.77
CA ARG A 81 7.54 10.74 -4.33
C ARG A 81 8.47 11.04 -5.49
N ASN A 82 8.65 10.13 -6.44
CA ASN A 82 9.41 10.42 -7.65
C ASN A 82 8.80 11.57 -8.44
N ASN A 83 7.46 11.63 -8.58
CA ASN A 83 6.80 12.74 -9.26
C ASN A 83 6.99 14.08 -8.53
N ARG A 84 7.02 14.08 -7.19
CA ARG A 84 7.29 15.28 -6.40
C ARG A 84 8.71 15.81 -6.59
N VAL A 85 9.69 14.91 -6.67
CA VAL A 85 11.11 15.26 -6.83
C VAL A 85 11.40 15.68 -8.26
N PHE A 86 10.94 14.91 -9.26
CA PHE A 86 11.39 15.06 -10.65
C PHE A 86 10.41 15.82 -11.55
N LYS A 87 9.12 15.91 -11.18
CA LYS A 87 8.07 16.49 -12.05
C LYS A 87 7.31 17.64 -11.40
N ASN A 88 7.68 18.04 -10.18
CA ASN A 88 6.99 19.03 -9.35
C ASN A 88 5.45 18.85 -9.29
N ASN A 89 4.97 17.61 -9.44
CA ASN A 89 3.55 17.27 -9.37
C ASN A 89 3.26 16.67 -7.99
N ARG A 90 2.22 17.17 -7.32
CA ARG A 90 1.85 16.78 -5.96
C ARG A 90 0.36 16.46 -5.91
N ARG A 91 0.03 15.18 -5.77
CA ARG A 91 -1.36 14.75 -5.51
C ARG A 91 -1.68 14.82 -4.02
N ARG A 92 -2.94 15.04 -3.67
CA ARG A 92 -3.42 14.88 -2.30
C ARG A 92 -3.46 13.39 -1.94
N ALA A 93 -3.37 13.06 -0.65
CA ALA A 93 -3.41 11.67 -0.19
C ALA A 93 -4.66 10.94 -0.68
N ILE A 94 -5.82 11.61 -0.67
CA ILE A 94 -7.08 11.07 -1.21
C ILE A 94 -6.99 10.71 -2.70
N GLU A 95 -6.31 11.51 -3.51
CA GLU A 95 -6.15 11.25 -4.95
C GLU A 95 -5.22 10.06 -5.20
N VAL A 96 -4.21 9.88 -4.36
CA VAL A 96 -3.35 8.69 -4.40
C VAL A 96 -4.14 7.44 -3.97
N VAL A 97 -5.00 7.54 -2.95
CA VAL A 97 -5.87 6.42 -2.53
C VAL A 97 -6.83 6.02 -3.64
N GLU A 98 -7.53 6.96 -4.28
CA GLU A 98 -8.43 6.63 -5.40
C GLU A 98 -7.66 6.01 -6.58
N PHE A 99 -6.43 6.49 -6.85
CA PHE A 99 -5.54 5.87 -7.83
C PHE A 99 -5.14 4.44 -7.44
N ILE A 100 -4.84 4.17 -6.16
CA ILE A 100 -4.56 2.82 -5.66
C ILE A 100 -5.78 1.92 -5.85
N LYS A 101 -6.99 2.38 -5.50
CA LYS A 101 -8.23 1.62 -5.67
C LYS A 101 -8.44 1.20 -7.13
N ALA A 102 -8.31 2.14 -8.06
CA ALA A 102 -8.47 1.88 -9.49
C ALA A 102 -7.39 0.94 -10.04
N THR A 103 -6.12 1.17 -9.68
CA THR A 103 -4.99 0.39 -10.18
C THR A 103 -5.01 -1.04 -9.66
N SER A 104 -5.28 -1.21 -8.35
CA SER A 104 -5.35 -2.54 -7.72
C SER A 104 -6.52 -3.35 -8.26
N PHE A 105 -7.69 -2.72 -8.47
CA PHE A 105 -8.82 -3.36 -9.15
C PHE A 105 -8.43 -3.83 -10.55
N PHE A 106 -7.84 -2.94 -11.35
CA PHE A 106 -7.44 -3.25 -12.72
C PHE A 106 -6.46 -4.42 -12.76
N TRP A 107 -5.43 -4.43 -11.92
CA TRP A 107 -4.46 -5.52 -11.88
C TRP A 107 -5.06 -6.82 -11.37
N ILE A 108 -5.84 -6.81 -10.29
CA ILE A 108 -6.42 -8.04 -9.74
C ILE A 108 -7.42 -8.63 -10.72
N ARG A 109 -8.33 -7.82 -11.28
CA ARG A 109 -9.32 -8.29 -12.26
C ARG A 109 -8.65 -8.85 -13.51
N ASN A 110 -7.61 -8.20 -14.03
CA ASN A 110 -7.00 -8.62 -15.30
C ASN A 110 -5.90 -9.67 -15.15
N ARG A 111 -5.18 -9.72 -14.03
CA ARG A 111 -4.00 -10.57 -13.84
C ARG A 111 -4.16 -11.67 -12.79
N SER A 112 -5.34 -11.80 -12.17
CA SER A 112 -5.65 -12.93 -11.29
C SER A 112 -6.79 -13.79 -11.83
N LYS A 113 -7.09 -14.89 -11.13
CA LYS A 113 -8.26 -15.75 -11.39
C LYS A 113 -9.60 -15.12 -10.97
N TYR A 114 -9.59 -14.03 -10.22
CA TYR A 114 -10.80 -13.37 -9.69
C TYR A 114 -11.34 -12.35 -10.70
N LYS A 115 -12.11 -12.81 -11.69
CA LYS A 115 -12.62 -11.99 -12.81
C LYS A 115 -13.93 -11.28 -12.50
N GLU A 116 -14.73 -11.85 -11.60
CA GLU A 116 -16.10 -11.40 -11.30
C GLU A 116 -16.19 -10.34 -10.20
N ILE A 117 -15.07 -9.68 -9.88
CA ILE A 117 -15.03 -8.61 -8.88
C ILE A 117 -15.78 -7.40 -9.43
N ASP A 118 -16.87 -7.00 -8.78
CA ASP A 118 -17.62 -5.79 -9.11
C ASP A 118 -16.88 -4.51 -8.66
N TRP A 119 -16.90 -3.48 -9.49
CA TRP A 119 -16.24 -2.21 -9.19
C TRP A 119 -16.90 -1.45 -8.04
N ASN A 120 -18.24 -1.47 -7.95
CA ASN A 120 -18.94 -0.74 -6.89
C ASN A 120 -18.71 -1.42 -5.53
N ALA A 121 -18.76 -2.75 -5.49
CA ALA A 121 -18.38 -3.52 -4.32
C ALA A 121 -16.91 -3.25 -3.92
N TRP A 122 -15.99 -3.26 -4.89
CA TRP A 122 -14.56 -2.98 -4.67
C TRP A 122 -14.31 -1.60 -4.08
N ARG A 123 -14.95 -0.56 -4.64
CA ARG A 123 -14.79 0.82 -4.20
C ARG A 123 -15.24 1.02 -2.75
N ASN A 124 -16.23 0.26 -2.31
CA ASN A 124 -16.76 0.33 -0.95
C ASN A 124 -15.91 -0.48 0.05
N SER A 125 -15.66 -1.77 -0.23
CA SER A 125 -14.86 -2.62 0.64
C SER A 125 -14.41 -3.89 -0.09
N PRO A 126 -13.13 -4.00 -0.51
CA PRO A 126 -12.66 -5.07 -1.39
C PRO A 126 -12.55 -6.43 -0.69
N LEU A 127 -12.59 -6.49 0.64
CA LEU A 127 -12.41 -7.70 1.44
C LEU A 127 -13.72 -8.28 2.01
N LEU A 128 -14.87 -7.71 1.64
CA LEU A 128 -16.20 -8.21 2.04
C LEU A 128 -16.94 -8.97 0.93
N MET A 129 -16.23 -9.26 -0.16
CA MET A 129 -16.72 -10.13 -1.24
C MET A 129 -16.50 -11.60 -0.91
#